data_AF-A0A972R059-F1
#
_entry.id   AF-A0A972R059-F1
#
_cell.length_a   1.000
_cell.length_b   1.000
_cell.length_c   1.000
_cell.angle_alpha   90.00
_cell.angle_beta   90.00
_cell.angle_gamma   90.00
#
_symmetry.space_group_name_H-M   'P 1'
#
loop_
_entity.id
_entity.type
_entity.pdbx_description
1 polymer ?
#
loop_
_entity_poly.entity_id
_entity_poly.type
_entity_poly.pdbx_seq_one_letter_code
_entity_poly.pdbx_strand_id
1 'polypeptide(L)'
;MPKIDLGFRITTFQRLRLVSVDTPEIRGSERPEGLKVKEYVKELIEGKDLSIETFKIGKFGRYVAEVYLDNGEGLSEHLLAKNMAKKLSYS
;
A
#
# COMPACT_ATOMS: atom_id res chain seq x y z
N MET A 1 -40.47 -5.53 13.11
CA MET A 1 -39.13 -5.79 13.70
C MET A 1 -38.20 -4.66 13.31
N PRO A 2 -37.42 -4.07 14.24
CA PRO A 2 -36.57 -2.93 13.94
C PRO A 2 -35.24 -3.34 13.30
N LYS A 3 -34.67 -2.37 12.58
CA LYS A 3 -33.37 -2.45 11.94
C LYS A 3 -32.27 -2.15 12.96
N ILE A 4 -31.24 -2.98 13.04
CA ILE A 4 -30.10 -2.83 13.95
C ILE A 4 -28.86 -2.52 13.09
N ASP A 5 -28.33 -1.32 13.27
CA ASP A 5 -27.04 -0.86 12.73
C ASP A 5 -25.96 -1.21 13.76
N LEU A 6 -24.94 -1.95 13.36
CA LEU A 6 -23.79 -2.22 14.25
C LEU A 6 -22.91 -0.97 14.43
N GLY A 7 -23.22 0.11 13.70
CA GLY A 7 -22.99 1.50 14.10
C GLY A 7 -21.55 1.93 14.13
N PHE A 8 -20.62 1.08 13.72
CA PHE A 8 -19.19 1.35 13.72
C PHE A 8 -18.83 2.32 12.58
N ARG A 9 -19.50 3.48 12.47
CA ARG A 9 -19.17 4.63 11.60
C ARG A 9 -17.77 5.18 11.94
N ILE A 10 -16.78 4.32 11.89
CA ILE A 10 -15.43 4.46 12.39
C ILE A 10 -14.55 4.43 11.17
N THR A 11 -13.77 5.50 11.05
CA THR A 11 -12.69 5.58 10.08
C THR A 11 -11.39 5.70 10.87
N THR A 12 -10.33 5.08 10.38
CA THR A 12 -9.02 5.14 11.02
C THR A 12 -7.94 5.42 9.99
N PHE A 13 -6.95 6.24 10.38
CA PHE A 13 -5.77 6.48 9.57
C PHE A 13 -4.71 5.45 9.96
N GLN A 14 -4.38 4.56 9.03
CA GLN A 14 -3.41 3.49 9.23
C GLN A 14 -2.21 3.67 8.31
N ARG A 15 -1.02 3.43 8.85
CA ARG A 15 0.20 3.35 8.04
C ARG A 15 0.40 1.91 7.61
N LEU A 16 0.40 1.70 6.31
CA LEU A 16 0.58 0.40 5.68
C LEU A 16 2.00 0.30 5.10
N ARG A 17 2.59 -0.89 5.18
CA ARG A 17 3.77 -1.27 4.41
C ARG A 17 3.33 -2.26 3.34
N LEU A 18 3.65 -1.94 2.10
CA LEU A 18 3.37 -2.80 0.96
C LEU A 18 4.09 -4.13 1.14
N VAL A 19 3.38 -5.24 0.90
CA VAL A 19 3.91 -6.59 1.08
C VAL A 19 4.79 -6.98 -0.11
N SER A 20 5.73 -7.90 0.10
CA SER A 20 6.52 -8.54 -0.97
C SER A 20 7.40 -7.64 -1.86
N VAL A 21 7.47 -6.33 -1.59
CA VAL A 21 8.26 -5.39 -2.39
C VAL A 21 9.04 -4.40 -1.53
N ASP A 22 10.17 -3.93 -2.06
CA ASP A 22 10.96 -2.82 -1.55
C ASP A 22 10.97 -1.69 -2.56
N THR A 23 10.54 -0.50 -2.13
CA THR A 23 10.55 0.71 -2.97
C THR A 23 11.77 1.57 -2.62
N PRO A 24 12.31 2.35 -3.59
CA PRO A 24 13.48 3.20 -3.35
C PRO A 24 13.26 4.18 -2.20
N GLU A 25 14.29 4.40 -1.37
CA GLU A 25 14.16 5.33 -0.24
C GLU A 25 14.15 6.80 -0.69
N ILE A 26 13.28 7.60 -0.07
CA ILE A 26 13.21 9.07 -0.30
C ILE A 26 14.38 9.81 0.37
N ARG A 27 15.19 9.11 1.17
CA ARG A 27 16.38 9.65 1.85
C ARG A 27 17.63 8.98 1.26
N GLY A 28 18.72 9.73 1.18
CA GLY A 28 19.99 9.23 0.63
C GLY A 28 20.09 9.34 -0.89
N SER A 29 20.91 8.46 -1.47
CA SER A 29 21.26 8.45 -2.91
C SER A 29 20.09 8.09 -3.82
N GLU A 30 19.12 7.31 -3.33
CA GLU A 30 17.95 6.86 -4.09
C GLU A 30 16.81 7.90 -4.14
N ARG A 31 16.98 9.05 -3.46
CA ARG A 31 15.96 10.10 -3.36
C ARG A 31 15.31 10.51 -4.68
N PRO A 32 16.05 10.70 -5.80
CA PRO A 32 15.41 11.07 -7.07
C PRO A 32 14.43 10.01 -7.58
N GLU A 33 14.75 8.74 -7.42
CA GLU A 33 13.88 7.62 -7.81
C GLU A 33 12.74 7.43 -6.81
N GLY A 34 13.03 7.52 -5.50
CA GLY A 34 12.03 7.45 -4.45
C GLY A 34 10.96 8.54 -4.57
N LEU A 35 11.33 9.75 -5.00
CA LEU A 35 10.35 10.82 -5.28
C LEU A 35 9.47 10.50 -6.49
N LYS A 36 10.05 9.97 -7.57
CA LYS A 36 9.28 9.55 -8.76
C LYS A 36 8.27 8.47 -8.41
N VAL A 37 8.70 7.42 -7.69
CA VAL A 37 7.81 6.33 -7.28
C VAL A 37 6.72 6.84 -6.33
N LYS A 38 7.07 7.74 -5.40
CA LYS A 38 6.09 8.36 -4.50
C LYS A 38 5.01 9.13 -5.25
N GLU A 39 5.40 9.98 -6.19
CA GLU A 39 4.47 10.78 -6.98
C GLU A 39 3.58 9.89 -7.85
N TYR A 40 4.17 8.89 -8.48
CA TYR A 40 3.45 7.90 -9.26
C TYR A 40 2.40 7.13 -8.45
N VAL A 41 2.79 6.60 -7.29
CA VAL A 41 1.84 5.90 -6.40
C VAL A 41 0.75 6.85 -5.93
N LYS A 42 1.08 8.10 -5.62
CA LYS A 42 0.10 9.11 -5.20
C LYS A 42 -0.97 9.33 -6.28
N GLU A 43 -0.57 9.56 -7.54
CA GLU A 43 -1.50 9.70 -8.66
C GLU A 43 -2.36 8.45 -8.89
N LEU A 44 -1.80 7.28 -8.59
CA LEU A 44 -2.49 6.01 -8.78
C LEU A 44 -3.59 5.77 -7.75
N ILE A 45 -3.42 6.22 -6.51
CA ILE A 45 -4.30 5.90 -5.38
C ILE A 45 -5.19 7.08 -4.92
N GLU A 46 -4.77 8.32 -5.15
CA GLU A 46 -5.45 9.50 -4.59
C GLU A 46 -6.83 9.69 -5.24
N GLY A 47 -7.87 9.76 -4.39
CA GLY A 47 -9.26 9.96 -4.85
C GLY A 47 -9.92 8.73 -5.47
N LYS A 48 -9.29 7.54 -5.39
CA LYS A 48 -9.85 6.30 -5.93
C LYS A 48 -10.31 5.36 -4.82
N ASP A 49 -11.28 4.52 -5.16
CA ASP A 49 -11.71 3.40 -4.31
C ASP A 49 -10.72 2.25 -4.47
N LEU A 50 -10.22 1.77 -3.33
CA LEU A 50 -9.16 0.75 -3.25
C LEU A 50 -9.56 -0.31 -2.25
N SER A 51 -9.09 -1.53 -2.47
CA SER A 51 -9.22 -2.62 -1.51
C SER A 51 -7.89 -2.88 -0.82
N ILE A 52 -7.91 -3.14 0.48
CA ILE A 52 -6.71 -3.34 1.29
C ILE A 52 -6.82 -4.70 1.97
N GLU A 53 -5.82 -5.55 1.76
CA GLU A 53 -5.69 -6.84 2.42
C GLU A 53 -4.52 -6.80 3.41
N THR A 54 -4.82 -6.92 4.70
CA THR A 54 -3.79 -6.88 5.75
C THR A 54 -3.37 -8.29 6.16
N PHE A 55 -2.07 -8.57 6.23
CA PHE A 55 -1.55 -9.91 6.54
C PHE A 55 -1.01 -10.02 7.98
N LYS A 56 -0.17 -9.07 8.39
CA LYS A 56 0.52 -9.10 9.69
C LYS A 56 0.61 -7.71 10.30
N ILE A 57 0.47 -7.64 11.62
CA ILE A 57 0.83 -6.45 12.40
C ILE A 57 2.35 -6.50 12.57
N GLY A 58 3.06 -5.56 11.93
CA GLY A 58 4.50 -5.42 12.10
C GLY A 58 4.87 -5.03 13.53
N LYS A 59 6.12 -5.31 13.93
CA LYS A 59 6.67 -5.06 15.28
C LYS A 59 6.52 -3.61 15.78
N PHE A 60 6.27 -2.65 14.88
CA PHE A 60 6.09 -1.22 15.17
C PHE A 60 4.67 -0.71 14.88
N GLY A 61 3.66 -1.58 14.92
CA GLY A 61 2.25 -1.18 14.79
C GLY A 61 1.83 -0.76 13.38
N ARG A 62 2.61 -1.09 12.35
CA ARG A 62 2.23 -0.89 10.94
C ARG A 62 1.74 -2.19 10.37
N TYR A 63 0.63 -2.18 9.64
CA TYR A 63 0.16 -3.36 8.94
C TYR A 63 1.04 -3.60 7.72
N VAL A 64 1.46 -4.86 7.52
CA VAL A 64 1.93 -5.34 6.23
C VAL A 64 0.69 -5.71 5.43
N ALA A 65 0.50 -5.06 4.30
CA ALA A 65 -0.72 -5.15 3.52
C ALA A 65 -0.45 -5.09 2.02
N GLU A 66 -1.34 -5.69 1.24
CA GLU A 66 -1.46 -5.48 -0.20
C GLU A 66 -2.55 -4.43 -0.47
N VAL A 67 -2.37 -3.63 -1.51
CA VAL A 67 -3.37 -2.66 -1.96
C VAL A 67 -3.77 -3.06 -3.37
N TYR A 68 -5.06 -3.26 -3.58
CA TYR A 68 -5.62 -3.57 -4.89
C TYR A 68 -6.29 -2.32 -5.47
N LEU A 69 -5.97 -2.03 -6.73
CA LEU A 69 -6.61 -1.00 -7.52
C LEU A 69 -8.06 -1.41 -7.85
N ASP A 70 -8.83 -0.46 -8.38
CA ASP A 70 -10.22 -0.65 -8.79
C ASP A 70 -10.41 -1.79 -9.83
N ASN A 71 -9.42 -2.00 -10.69
CA ASN A 71 -9.37 -3.10 -11.66
C ASN A 71 -8.97 -4.46 -11.06
N GLY A 72 -8.72 -4.54 -9.74
CA GLY A 72 -8.28 -5.76 -9.05
C GLY A 72 -6.77 -6.04 -9.14
N GLU A 73 -5.99 -5.18 -9.79
CA GLU A 73 -4.54 -5.32 -9.90
C GLU A 73 -3.86 -4.97 -8.56
N GLY A 74 -2.93 -5.82 -8.12
CA GLY A 74 -2.13 -5.57 -6.91
C GLY A 74 -1.08 -4.49 -7.14
N LEU A 75 -1.03 -3.49 -6.26
CA LEU A 75 -0.07 -2.39 -6.32
C LEU A 75 1.38 -2.89 -6.27
N SER A 76 1.65 -3.93 -5.49
CA SER A 76 2.97 -4.57 -5.45
C SER A 76 3.43 -5.07 -6.82
N GLU A 77 2.58 -5.84 -7.50
CA GLU A 77 2.88 -6.39 -8.82
C GLU A 77 2.99 -5.29 -9.87
N HIS A 78 2.11 -4.29 -9.80
CA HIS A 78 2.13 -3.14 -10.68
C HIS A 78 3.45 -2.36 -10.61
N LEU A 79 3.97 -2.14 -9.39
CA LEU A 79 5.25 -1.47 -9.19
C LEU A 79 6.44 -2.32 -9.66
N LEU A 80 6.38 -3.64 -9.50
CA LEU A 80 7.41 -4.55 -10.02
C LEU A 80 7.44 -4.53 -11.55
N ALA A 81 6.29 -4.60 -12.21
CA ALA A 81 6.17 -4.56 -13.67
C ALA A 81 6.75 -3.26 -14.27
N LYS A 82 6.65 -2.15 -13.54
CA LYS A 82 7.19 -0.84 -13.95
C LYS A 82 8.64 -0.60 -13.52
N ASN A 83 9.33 -1.59 -12.95
CA ASN A 83 10.67 -1.46 -12.37
C ASN A 83 10.79 -0.35 -11.30
N MET A 84 9.70 -0.08 -10.60
CA MET A 84 9.62 0.93 -9.54
C MET A 84 9.77 0.34 -8.12
N ALA A 85 9.83 -0.98 -8.02
CA ALA A 85 10.11 -1.70 -6.80
C ALA A 85 10.97 -2.94 -7.07
N LYS A 86 11.62 -3.47 -6.02
CA LYS A 86 12.36 -4.73 -6.05
C LYS A 86 11.59 -5.79 -5.27
N LYS A 87 11.58 -7.03 -5.76
CA LYS A 87 10.89 -8.12 -5.06
C LYS A 87 11.63 -8.46 -3.77
N LEU A 88 10.92 -8.46 -2.64
CA LEU A 88 11.48 -8.95 -1.38
C LEU A 88 11.60 -10.48 -1.48
N SER A 89 12.82 -10.99 -1.50
CA SER A 89 13.06 -12.43 -1.39
C SER A 89 13.21 -12.78 0.08
N TYR A 90 12.28 -13.57 0.64
CA TYR A 90 12.51 -14.25 1.90
C TYR A 90 13.44 -15.43 1.61
N SER A 91 14.72 -15.28 1.99
CA SER A 91 15.66 -16.40 2.12
C SER A 91 15.32 -17.27 3.31
#